data_AF-A0A9W8INX7-F1
#
_entry.id   AF-A0A9W8INX7-F1
#
_cell.length_a   1.000
_cell.length_b   1.000
_cell.length_c   1.000
_cell.angle_alpha   90.00
_cell.angle_beta   90.00
_cell.angle_gamma   90.00
#
_symmetry.space_group_name_H-M   'P 1'
#
loop_
_entity.id
_entity.type
_entity.pdbx_description
1 polymer ?
#
loop_
_entity_poly.entity_id
_entity_poly.type
_entity_poly.pdbx_seq_one_letter_code
_entity_poly.pdbx_strand_id
1 'polypeptide(L)'
;MAISKLDTITGRMSKLMLRRWPMLAEQCPESGCNAPLMRDPESGSTKCVWHDARELFPDELTELEALPMVPLHDRRKDDEKLSPKSNHGDDDDTTTASATIADKSVDQDTLHTEESMAASLARQRKREQSDLASQRIAKRLLQGWAMIDQACPNESCYSVPLVQDREKTQLCVVCGQHYMDEDAYAKKFGALAPATTPSSSNSHPAPENKPLARQVLADLPTPVTAATASSDKTAARSPDVEARPAKRRHRSAAVGVAVKALEDKLAKLSAQLAEATDCRDICSISKAIGACARAIHECQAPKQQN
;
A
#
# COMPACT_ATOMS: atom_id res chain seq x y z
N MET A 1 -8.12 17.44 -33.00
CA MET A 1 -7.25 16.31 -32.63
C MET A 1 -7.95 15.05 -33.11
N ALA A 2 -7.28 14.20 -33.88
CA ALA A 2 -7.89 12.94 -34.33
C ALA A 2 -7.90 11.95 -33.15
N ILE A 3 -9.06 11.45 -32.76
CA ILE A 3 -9.19 10.41 -31.73
C ILE A 3 -8.56 9.14 -32.28
N SER A 4 -7.66 8.50 -31.53
CA SER A 4 -6.98 7.31 -32.00
C SER A 4 -7.95 6.12 -32.03
N LYS A 5 -7.76 5.19 -32.97
CA LYS A 5 -8.56 3.96 -33.08
C LYS A 5 -8.56 3.16 -31.76
N LEU A 6 -7.45 3.20 -31.01
CA LEU A 6 -7.31 2.52 -29.73
C LEU A 6 -8.16 3.17 -28.63
N ASP A 7 -8.26 4.50 -28.60
CA ASP A 7 -9.07 5.22 -27.61
C ASP A 7 -10.56 4.90 -27.81
N THR A 8 -11.01 4.88 -29.08
CA THR A 8 -12.40 4.50 -29.40
C THR A 8 -12.71 3.06 -28.98
N ILE A 9 -11.80 2.11 -29.22
CA ILE A 9 -11.98 0.72 -28.80
C ILE A 9 -12.05 0.64 -27.27
N THR A 10 -11.11 1.27 -26.56
CA THR A 10 -11.02 1.25 -25.09
C THR A 10 -12.26 1.87 -24.43
N GLY A 11 -12.74 3.00 -24.96
CA GLY A 11 -13.97 3.64 -24.48
C GLY A 11 -15.21 2.75 -24.66
N ARG A 12 -15.36 2.14 -25.84
CA ARG A 12 -16.48 1.22 -26.12
C ARG A 12 -16.41 -0.06 -25.29
N MET A 13 -15.23 -0.63 -25.10
CA MET A 13 -15.02 -1.77 -24.20
C MET A 13 -15.48 -1.45 -22.78
N SER A 14 -15.05 -0.31 -22.25
CA SER A 14 -15.41 0.13 -20.89
C SER A 14 -16.92 0.27 -20.73
N LYS A 15 -17.60 0.84 -21.73
CA LYS A 15 -19.06 0.98 -21.76
C LYS A 15 -19.79 -0.38 -21.73
N LEU A 16 -19.26 -1.38 -22.43
CA LEU A 16 -19.83 -2.74 -22.45
C LEU A 16 -19.56 -3.50 -21.14
N MET A 17 -18.38 -3.35 -20.54
CA MET A 17 -18.08 -3.95 -19.23
C MET A 17 -19.00 -3.43 -18.13
N LEU A 18 -19.30 -2.13 -18.13
CA LEU A 18 -20.26 -1.53 -17.20
C LEU A 18 -21.69 -2.07 -17.39
N ARG A 19 -22.03 -2.47 -18.63
CA ARG A 19 -23.27 -3.19 -18.96
C ARG A 19 -23.20 -4.69 -18.69
N ARG A 20 -22.14 -5.16 -18.01
CA ARG A 20 -21.90 -6.57 -17.66
C ARG A 20 -21.68 -7.50 -18.86
N TRP A 21 -21.16 -6.99 -19.97
CA TRP A 21 -20.71 -7.85 -21.07
C TRP A 21 -19.35 -8.45 -20.72
N PRO A 22 -19.22 -9.79 -20.57
CA PRO A 22 -17.91 -10.40 -20.35
C PRO A 22 -17.03 -10.29 -21.60
N MET A 23 -15.76 -9.92 -21.39
CA MET A 23 -14.73 -9.99 -22.42
C MET A 23 -14.29 -11.44 -22.61
N LEU A 24 -14.13 -11.87 -23.86
CA LEU A 24 -13.58 -13.17 -24.21
C LEU A 24 -12.06 -13.07 -24.42
N ALA A 25 -11.36 -14.20 -24.29
CA ALA A 25 -9.93 -14.29 -24.57
C ALA A 25 -9.61 -14.24 -26.08
N GLU A 26 -10.64 -14.36 -26.93
CA GLU A 26 -10.53 -14.37 -28.38
C GLU A 26 -10.56 -12.95 -28.96
N GLN A 27 -9.84 -12.77 -30.07
CA GLN A 27 -9.76 -11.51 -30.82
C GLN A 27 -10.64 -11.60 -32.06
N CYS A 28 -11.01 -10.44 -32.62
CA CYS A 28 -11.80 -10.38 -33.84
C CYS A 28 -11.11 -11.16 -34.99
N PRO A 29 -11.83 -12.04 -35.71
CA PRO A 29 -11.25 -12.85 -36.79
C PRO A 29 -11.01 -12.05 -38.08
N GLU A 30 -11.49 -10.81 -38.16
CA GLU A 30 -11.29 -9.98 -39.35
C GLU A 30 -9.83 -9.54 -39.50
N SER A 31 -9.30 -9.67 -40.72
CA SER A 31 -7.90 -9.39 -41.03
C SER A 31 -7.53 -7.95 -40.68
N GLY A 32 -6.56 -7.78 -39.76
CA GLY A 32 -6.08 -6.46 -39.33
C GLY A 32 -6.88 -5.83 -38.18
N CYS A 33 -7.83 -6.55 -37.59
CA CYS A 33 -8.54 -6.12 -36.39
C CYS A 33 -8.07 -6.90 -35.15
N ASN A 34 -7.45 -6.19 -34.21
CA ASN A 34 -7.02 -6.76 -32.93
C ASN A 34 -7.98 -6.40 -31.79
N ALA A 35 -9.22 -6.01 -32.11
CA ALA A 35 -10.19 -5.67 -31.08
C ALA A 35 -10.65 -6.94 -30.34
N PRO A 36 -10.77 -6.89 -29.01
CA PRO A 36 -11.26 -8.02 -28.24
C PRO A 36 -12.74 -8.27 -28.52
N LEU A 37 -13.15 -9.53 -28.42
CA LEU A 37 -14.55 -9.94 -28.53
C LEU A 37 -15.26 -9.84 -27.17
N MET A 38 -16.53 -9.42 -27.19
CA MET A 38 -17.39 -9.36 -26.02
C MET A 38 -18.62 -10.22 -26.24
N ARG A 39 -19.07 -10.92 -25.19
CA ARG A 39 -20.27 -11.75 -25.25
C ARG A 39 -21.46 -10.99 -24.66
N ASP A 40 -22.55 -10.98 -25.39
CA ASP A 40 -23.83 -10.46 -24.95
C ASP A 40 -24.37 -11.33 -23.80
N PRO A 41 -24.65 -10.78 -22.60
CA PRO A 41 -25.17 -11.55 -21.49
C PRO A 41 -26.59 -12.08 -21.73
N GLU A 42 -27.38 -11.47 -22.60
CA GLU A 42 -28.77 -11.85 -22.85
C GLU A 42 -28.87 -12.87 -23.99
N SER A 43 -28.24 -12.57 -25.13
CA SER A 43 -28.31 -13.44 -26.31
C SER A 43 -27.21 -14.50 -26.36
N GLY A 44 -26.11 -14.33 -25.60
CA GLY A 44 -24.92 -15.16 -25.71
C GLY A 44 -24.11 -14.96 -27.00
N SER A 45 -24.53 -14.04 -27.87
CA SER A 45 -23.82 -13.73 -29.11
C SER A 45 -22.48 -13.07 -28.83
N THR A 46 -21.50 -13.33 -29.70
CA THR A 46 -20.15 -12.76 -29.58
C THR A 46 -20.02 -11.64 -30.59
N LYS A 47 -19.64 -10.45 -30.13
CA LYS A 47 -19.54 -9.24 -30.95
C LYS A 47 -18.17 -8.57 -30.78
N CYS A 48 -17.63 -8.09 -31.88
CA CYS A 48 -16.43 -7.28 -31.95
C CYS A 48 -16.74 -5.82 -31.63
N VAL A 49 -16.00 -5.24 -30.68
CA VAL A 49 -16.19 -3.86 -30.22
C VAL A 49 -16.00 -2.82 -31.34
N TRP A 50 -15.22 -3.15 -32.36
CA TRP A 50 -14.97 -2.28 -33.53
C TRP A 50 -16.00 -2.48 -34.66
N HIS A 51 -16.10 -3.68 -35.24
CA HIS A 51 -16.95 -3.94 -36.41
C HIS A 51 -18.45 -3.93 -36.10
N ASP A 52 -18.86 -4.40 -34.92
CA ASP A 52 -20.27 -4.45 -34.53
C ASP A 52 -20.72 -3.18 -33.79
N ALA A 53 -19.93 -2.10 -33.86
CA ALA A 53 -20.21 -0.87 -33.14
C ALA A 53 -21.59 -0.27 -33.47
N ARG A 54 -22.06 -0.44 -34.71
CA ARG A 54 -23.37 0.03 -35.14
C ARG A 54 -24.53 -0.67 -34.42
N GLU A 55 -24.36 -1.95 -34.11
CA GLU A 55 -25.37 -2.71 -33.38
C GLU A 55 -25.26 -2.52 -31.87
N LEU A 56 -24.03 -2.37 -31.37
CA LEU A 56 -23.73 -2.23 -29.94
C LEU A 56 -24.04 -0.82 -29.40
N PHE A 57 -23.92 0.20 -30.25
CA PHE A 57 -24.06 1.61 -29.88
C PHE A 57 -24.89 2.39 -30.92
N PRO A 58 -26.19 2.09 -31.05
CA PRO A 58 -27.06 2.81 -31.96
C PRO A 58 -27.12 4.32 -31.66
N ASP A 59 -26.95 4.70 -30.39
CA ASP A 59 -27.00 6.09 -29.93
C ASP A 59 -25.81 6.93 -30.45
N GLU A 60 -24.61 6.35 -30.60
CA GLU A 60 -23.39 7.07 -31.05
C GLU A 60 -23.47 7.52 -32.51
N LEU A 61 -24.24 6.82 -33.34
CA LEU A 61 -24.42 7.19 -34.75
C LEU A 61 -25.43 8.32 -34.92
N THR A 62 -26.36 8.44 -33.97
CA THR A 62 -27.41 9.46 -34.03
C THR A 62 -26.82 10.86 -33.82
N GLU A 63 -25.79 11.03 -33.00
CA GLU A 63 -25.15 12.34 -32.78
C GLU A 63 -24.29 12.84 -33.97
N LEU A 64 -23.83 11.94 -34.84
CA LEU A 64 -23.05 12.31 -36.03
C LEU A 64 -23.93 12.54 -37.27
N GLU A 65 -25.08 11.88 -37.38
CA GLU A 65 -26.04 12.07 -38.47
C GLU A 65 -27.17 13.08 -38.14
N ALA A 66 -27.41 13.40 -36.86
CA ALA A 66 -28.43 14.37 -36.44
C ALA A 66 -27.89 15.80 -36.25
N LEU A 67 -26.86 16.21 -36.99
CA LEU A 67 -26.71 17.64 -37.30
C LEU A 67 -27.68 17.97 -38.45
N PRO A 68 -28.88 18.52 -38.19
CA PRO A 68 -29.67 19.08 -39.27
C PRO A 68 -28.83 20.17 -39.94
N MET A 69 -28.66 20.09 -41.26
CA MET A 69 -28.24 21.26 -42.04
C MET A 69 -29.32 22.34 -41.88
N VAL A 70 -29.19 23.19 -40.87
CA VAL A 70 -30.08 24.34 -40.69
C VAL A 70 -29.58 25.47 -41.58
N PRO A 71 -30.40 26.01 -42.50
CA PRO A 71 -30.03 27.19 -43.28
C PRO A 71 -29.75 28.37 -42.35
N LEU A 72 -28.67 29.08 -42.65
CA LEU A 72 -28.26 30.32 -41.99
C LEU A 72 -29.41 31.35 -42.07
N HIS A 73 -30.15 31.54 -40.98
CA HIS A 73 -30.98 32.72 -40.78
C HIS A 73 -30.74 33.36 -39.42
N ASP A 74 -30.32 34.60 -39.54
CA ASP A 74 -30.09 35.62 -38.54
C ASP A 74 -31.27 35.75 -37.57
N ARG A 75 -31.02 35.48 -36.28
CA ARG A 75 -31.83 36.02 -35.19
C ARG A 75 -31.00 36.39 -33.98
N ARG A 76 -30.77 37.70 -33.88
CA ARG A 76 -30.58 38.45 -32.65
C ARG A 76 -31.67 38.14 -31.61
N LYS A 77 -31.25 38.32 -30.36
CA LYS A 77 -31.96 38.87 -29.20
C LYS A 77 -32.71 37.92 -28.24
N ASP A 78 -32.19 38.01 -27.01
CA ASP A 78 -32.89 38.11 -25.72
C ASP A 78 -33.25 36.81 -24.98
N ASP A 79 -32.56 36.68 -23.86
CA ASP A 79 -33.06 36.40 -22.51
C ASP A 79 -32.94 35.01 -21.83
N GLU A 80 -32.55 35.17 -20.55
CA GLU A 80 -32.78 34.36 -19.35
C GLU A 80 -32.15 32.97 -19.14
N LYS A 81 -31.11 32.98 -18.30
CA LYS A 81 -31.15 32.57 -16.87
C LYS A 81 -31.63 31.13 -16.59
N LEU A 82 -30.71 30.27 -16.12
CA LEU A 82 -30.78 29.50 -14.85
C LEU A 82 -29.71 28.37 -14.78
N SER A 83 -28.74 28.55 -13.87
CA SER A 83 -28.07 27.53 -13.01
C SER A 83 -27.25 26.36 -13.63
N PRO A 84 -26.47 25.61 -12.82
CA PRO A 84 -25.57 25.98 -11.73
C PRO A 84 -24.10 25.51 -11.99
N LYS A 85 -23.14 26.22 -11.41
CA LYS A 85 -21.72 25.83 -11.35
C LYS A 85 -21.57 24.55 -10.53
N SER A 86 -21.13 23.47 -11.17
CA SER A 86 -20.46 22.36 -10.49
C SER A 86 -18.97 22.40 -10.82
N ASN A 87 -18.17 22.54 -9.77
CA ASN A 87 -16.73 22.36 -9.81
C ASN A 87 -16.44 20.86 -9.93
N HIS A 88 -15.84 20.45 -11.04
CA HIS A 88 -14.95 19.29 -11.15
C HIS A 88 -13.65 19.90 -11.70
N GLY A 89 -12.59 20.05 -10.93
CA GLY A 89 -12.00 19.02 -10.08
C GLY A 89 -11.14 18.16 -10.97
N ASP A 90 -9.88 18.58 -11.10
CA ASP A 90 -8.76 17.98 -11.81
C ASP A 90 -8.66 16.46 -11.67
N ASP A 91 -8.01 15.84 -12.68
CA ASP A 91 -7.12 14.66 -12.66
C ASP A 91 -7.22 14.01 -14.06
N ASP A 92 -6.39 14.38 -15.04
CA ASP A 92 -4.97 14.05 -15.18
C ASP A 92 -4.64 12.59 -14.83
N ASP A 93 -4.81 11.69 -15.81
CA ASP A 93 -3.84 10.61 -15.99
C ASP A 93 -3.80 10.18 -17.46
N THR A 94 -2.96 10.90 -18.22
CA THR A 94 -2.46 10.46 -19.52
C THR A 94 -0.99 10.07 -19.34
N THR A 95 -0.68 8.78 -19.40
CA THR A 95 0.62 8.23 -19.84
C THR A 95 0.45 6.71 -20.01
N THR A 96 0.93 5.98 -21.04
CA THR A 96 1.97 6.12 -22.08
C THR A 96 1.69 4.95 -23.07
N ALA A 97 1.89 4.94 -24.39
CA ALA A 97 3.10 5.12 -25.22
C ALA A 97 2.64 4.98 -26.70
N SER A 98 3.28 5.51 -27.75
CA SER A 98 4.70 5.36 -28.07
C SER A 98 5.11 6.26 -29.25
N ALA A 99 6.31 6.85 -29.11
CA ALA A 99 7.26 7.39 -30.08
C ALA A 99 6.85 7.69 -31.54
N THR A 100 7.07 8.95 -31.95
CA THR A 100 8.03 9.25 -33.04
C THR A 100 8.64 10.64 -32.85
N ILE A 101 9.96 10.68 -32.99
CA ILE A 101 10.84 11.86 -32.89
C ILE A 101 10.57 12.78 -34.07
N ALA A 102 10.24 14.05 -33.80
CA ALA A 102 10.37 15.13 -34.76
C ALA A 102 10.57 16.46 -34.02
N ASP A 103 11.85 16.80 -33.90
CA ASP A 103 12.45 18.15 -33.96
C ASP A 103 11.46 19.32 -34.10
N LYS A 104 11.35 20.10 -33.02
CA LYS A 104 11.05 21.54 -33.07
C LYS A 104 11.63 22.22 -31.83
N SER A 105 12.80 22.80 -32.03
CA SER A 105 13.41 23.83 -31.20
C SER A 105 12.45 25.00 -30.93
N VAL A 106 12.13 25.27 -29.67
CA VAL A 106 12.00 26.64 -29.14
C VAL A 106 12.45 26.64 -27.68
N ASP A 107 13.62 27.20 -27.47
CA ASP A 107 14.29 27.49 -26.21
C ASP A 107 13.45 28.40 -25.29
N GLN A 108 12.76 27.83 -24.30
CA GLN A 108 12.36 28.58 -23.09
C GLN A 108 11.89 27.68 -21.94
N ASP A 109 12.63 26.66 -21.49
CA ASP A 109 12.30 26.07 -20.18
C ASP A 109 13.38 25.17 -19.57
N THR A 110 14.25 25.73 -18.73
CA THR A 110 15.36 25.00 -18.09
C THR A 110 15.31 25.06 -16.57
N LEU A 111 14.18 25.48 -15.98
CA LEU A 111 14.03 25.63 -14.51
C LEU A 111 12.94 24.74 -13.89
N HIS A 112 12.19 23.95 -14.67
CA HIS A 112 11.13 23.06 -14.16
C HIS A 112 11.52 21.58 -13.99
N THR A 113 12.78 21.19 -14.19
CA THR A 113 13.20 19.78 -14.19
C THR A 113 13.32 19.15 -12.79
N GLU A 114 13.72 19.92 -11.78
CA GLU A 114 13.96 19.38 -10.44
C GLU A 114 12.65 19.07 -9.69
N GLU A 115 11.67 19.96 -9.79
CA GLU A 115 10.35 19.80 -9.16
C GLU A 115 9.58 18.62 -9.79
N SER A 116 9.70 18.46 -11.11
CA SER A 116 9.15 17.31 -11.85
C SER A 116 9.73 15.97 -11.36
N MET A 117 11.04 15.92 -11.11
CA MET A 117 11.70 14.71 -10.62
C MET A 117 11.30 14.38 -9.18
N ALA A 118 11.23 15.39 -8.30
CA ALA A 118 10.79 15.22 -6.92
C ALA A 118 9.33 14.72 -6.84
N ALA A 119 8.44 15.28 -7.67
CA ALA A 119 7.05 14.84 -7.77
C ALA A 119 6.94 13.39 -8.25
N SER A 120 7.75 12.99 -9.25
CA SER A 120 7.81 11.62 -9.74
C SER A 120 8.24 10.63 -8.65
N LEU A 121 9.30 10.95 -7.90
CA LEU A 121 9.76 10.13 -6.78
C LEU A 121 8.72 10.04 -5.66
N ALA A 122 8.00 11.12 -5.37
CA ALA A 122 6.92 11.11 -4.38
C ALA A 122 5.75 10.20 -4.82
N ARG A 123 5.33 10.29 -6.09
CA ARG A 123 4.31 9.40 -6.67
C ARG A 123 4.75 7.93 -6.62
N GLN A 124 6.02 7.65 -6.93
CA GLN A 124 6.58 6.31 -6.87
C GLN A 124 6.55 5.75 -5.44
N ARG A 125 6.99 6.53 -4.44
CA ARG A 125 6.94 6.11 -3.02
C ARG A 125 5.52 5.79 -2.55
N LYS A 126 4.53 6.58 -2.98
CA LYS A 126 3.12 6.33 -2.67
C LYS A 126 2.64 5.01 -3.26
N ARG A 127 2.99 4.70 -4.52
CA ARG A 127 2.65 3.42 -5.19
C ARG A 127 3.28 2.23 -4.46
N GLU A 128 4.58 2.29 -4.20
CA GLU A 128 5.30 1.22 -3.48
C GLU A 128 4.73 0.98 -2.08
N GLN A 129 4.36 2.04 -1.36
CA GLN A 129 3.71 1.91 -0.06
C GLN A 129 2.31 1.29 -0.17
N SER A 130 1.52 1.69 -1.16
CA SER A 130 0.19 1.12 -1.42
C SER A 130 0.25 -0.38 -1.71
N ASP A 131 1.22 -0.81 -2.51
CA ASP A 131 1.44 -2.22 -2.83
C ASP A 131 1.83 -3.02 -1.58
N LEU A 132 2.75 -2.48 -0.78
CA LEU A 132 3.17 -3.07 0.48
C LEU A 132 2.01 -3.16 1.48
N ALA A 133 1.21 -2.10 1.58
CA ALA A 133 0.03 -2.04 2.44
C ALA A 133 -0.99 -3.13 2.03
N SER A 134 -1.30 -3.22 0.74
CA SER A 134 -2.26 -4.19 0.19
C SER A 134 -1.85 -5.64 0.50
N GLN A 135 -0.58 -5.98 0.31
CA GLN A 135 -0.05 -7.31 0.62
C GLN A 135 -0.17 -7.65 2.12
N ARG A 136 0.15 -6.70 2.99
CA ARG A 136 0.10 -6.92 4.44
C ARG A 136 -1.33 -6.93 4.98
N ILE A 137 -2.22 -6.09 4.45
CA ILE A 137 -3.66 -6.11 4.76
C ILE A 137 -4.23 -7.48 4.40
N ALA A 138 -4.00 -7.97 3.18
CA ALA A 138 -4.47 -9.29 2.75
C ALA A 138 -4.02 -10.40 3.71
N LYS A 139 -2.75 -10.38 4.14
CA LYS A 139 -2.22 -11.33 5.12
C LYS A 139 -2.96 -11.26 6.46
N ARG A 140 -3.32 -10.07 6.94
CA ARG A 140 -4.07 -9.88 8.20
C ARG A 140 -5.53 -10.33 8.08
N LEU A 141 -6.17 -10.05 6.94
CA LEU A 141 -7.53 -10.53 6.66
C LEU A 141 -7.60 -12.07 6.69
N LEU A 142 -6.61 -12.75 6.13
CA LEU A 142 -6.51 -14.22 6.20
C LEU A 142 -6.29 -14.75 7.64
N GLN A 143 -5.76 -13.92 8.53
CA GLN A 143 -5.63 -14.23 9.97
C GLN A 143 -6.92 -13.94 10.75
N GLY A 144 -8.00 -13.53 10.08
CA GLY A 144 -9.28 -13.21 10.71
C GLY A 144 -9.36 -11.80 11.30
N TRP A 145 -8.49 -10.88 10.85
CA TRP A 145 -8.62 -9.45 11.15
C TRP A 145 -9.65 -8.83 10.21
N ALA A 146 -10.22 -7.70 10.60
CA ALA A 146 -11.15 -6.91 9.78
C ALA A 146 -10.51 -5.58 9.38
N MET A 147 -10.75 -5.11 8.15
CA MET A 147 -10.39 -3.75 7.75
C MET A 147 -11.46 -2.78 8.25
N ILE A 148 -11.06 -1.63 8.78
CA ILE A 148 -11.97 -0.60 9.30
C ILE A 148 -11.93 0.66 8.43
N ASP A 149 -13.01 1.45 8.48
CA ASP A 149 -13.16 2.71 7.73
C ASP A 149 -12.41 3.88 8.38
N GLN A 150 -11.19 3.63 8.86
CA GLN A 150 -10.32 4.63 9.48
C GLN A 150 -8.93 4.51 8.88
N ALA A 151 -8.34 5.65 8.55
CA ALA A 151 -6.99 5.73 8.01
C ALA A 151 -5.95 5.93 9.11
N CYS A 152 -4.71 5.51 8.85
CA CYS A 152 -3.60 5.74 9.78
C CYS A 152 -3.34 7.25 9.93
N PRO A 153 -3.27 7.78 11.17
CA PRO A 153 -3.02 9.21 11.42
C PRO A 153 -1.56 9.64 11.21
N ASN A 154 -0.65 8.72 10.91
CA ASN A 154 0.76 9.03 10.69
C ASN A 154 0.95 9.63 9.29
N GLU A 155 1.49 10.83 9.19
CA GLU A 155 1.74 11.55 7.92
C GLU A 155 2.67 10.79 6.96
N SER A 156 3.52 9.89 7.47
CA SER A 156 4.36 9.03 6.64
C SER A 156 3.59 7.89 5.95
N CYS A 157 2.33 7.64 6.36
CA CYS A 157 1.44 6.63 5.79
C CYS A 157 0.37 7.30 4.93
N TYR A 158 0.47 7.17 3.60
CA TYR A 158 -0.43 7.77 2.63
C TYR A 158 -1.80 7.07 2.60
N SER A 159 -2.71 7.51 3.48
CA SER A 159 -4.11 7.04 3.54
C SER A 159 -4.26 5.53 3.68
N VAL A 160 -3.37 4.90 4.45
CA VAL A 160 -3.38 3.44 4.67
C VAL A 160 -4.53 3.08 5.62
N PRO A 161 -5.47 2.20 5.23
CA PRO A 161 -6.55 1.74 6.10
C PRO A 161 -6.01 0.96 7.31
N LEU A 162 -6.60 1.18 8.48
CA LEU A 162 -6.33 0.41 9.68
C LEU A 162 -7.02 -0.96 9.59
N VAL A 163 -6.40 -1.97 10.22
CA VAL A 163 -7.01 -3.29 10.44
C VAL A 163 -7.19 -3.54 11.92
N GLN A 164 -8.26 -4.22 12.29
CA GLN A 164 -8.65 -4.48 13.67
C GLN A 164 -8.71 -5.99 13.94
N ASP A 165 -8.21 -6.40 15.09
CA ASP A 165 -8.32 -7.78 15.56
C ASP A 165 -9.63 -8.03 16.34
N ARG A 166 -9.81 -9.25 16.85
CA ARG A 166 -10.98 -9.61 17.65
C ARG A 166 -11.04 -8.91 19.02
N GLU A 167 -9.91 -8.40 19.51
CA GLU A 167 -9.80 -7.64 20.76
C GLU A 167 -10.04 -6.14 20.57
N LYS A 168 -10.44 -5.73 19.36
CA LYS A 168 -10.63 -4.34 18.95
C LYS A 168 -9.35 -3.50 18.92
N THR A 169 -8.19 -4.13 18.89
CA THR A 169 -6.91 -3.44 18.69
C THR A 169 -6.74 -3.12 17.22
N GLN A 170 -6.60 -1.84 16.90
CA GLN A 170 -6.40 -1.35 15.54
C GLN A 170 -4.90 -1.29 15.24
N LEU A 171 -4.49 -1.55 14.00
CA LEU A 171 -3.10 -1.64 13.58
C LEU A 171 -2.92 -1.04 12.18
N CYS A 172 -1.93 -0.16 12.01
CA CYS A 172 -1.44 0.20 10.68
C CYS A 172 -0.41 -0.83 10.21
N VAL A 173 -0.67 -1.48 9.07
CA VAL A 173 0.23 -2.52 8.54
C VAL A 173 1.55 -1.98 7.99
N VAL A 174 1.65 -0.68 7.68
CA VAL A 174 2.85 -0.05 7.12
C VAL A 174 3.81 0.34 8.23
N CYS A 175 3.37 1.19 9.16
CA CYS A 175 4.22 1.69 10.26
C CYS A 175 4.24 0.79 11.50
N GLY A 176 3.30 -0.16 11.62
CA GLY A 176 3.22 -1.10 12.75
C GLY A 176 2.65 -0.51 14.05
N GLN A 177 2.16 0.74 14.00
CA GLN A 177 1.57 1.40 15.17
C GLN A 177 0.19 0.82 15.48
N HIS A 178 -0.08 0.63 16.77
CA HIS A 178 -1.37 0.16 17.27
C HIS A 178 -2.17 1.35 17.81
N TYR A 179 -3.45 1.36 17.49
CA TYR A 179 -4.42 2.34 17.96
C TYR A 179 -5.52 1.61 18.73
N MET A 180 -6.09 2.26 19.73
CA MET A 180 -7.23 1.74 20.48
C MET A 180 -8.25 2.86 20.62
N ASP A 181 -9.52 2.53 20.44
CA ASP A 181 -10.62 3.45 20.75
C ASP A 181 -10.65 3.74 22.25
N GLU A 182 -11.07 4.93 22.65
CA GLU A 182 -11.11 5.35 24.06
C GLU A 182 -11.90 4.38 24.93
N ASP A 183 -13.04 3.86 24.43
CA ASP A 183 -13.86 2.87 25.12
C ASP A 183 -13.12 1.54 25.33
N ALA A 184 -12.32 1.12 24.34
CA ALA A 184 -11.54 -0.11 24.43
C ALA A 184 -10.36 0.07 25.41
N TYR A 185 -9.75 1.25 25.41
CA TYR A 185 -8.70 1.62 26.35
C TYR A 185 -9.21 1.64 27.78
N ALA A 186 -10.35 2.31 28.05
CA ALA A 186 -10.97 2.37 29.37
C ALA A 186 -11.34 0.99 29.93
N LYS A 187 -11.78 0.06 29.06
CA LYS A 187 -12.05 -1.33 29.47
C LYS A 187 -10.78 -2.11 29.77
N LYS A 188 -9.71 -1.91 29.00
CA LYS A 188 -8.47 -2.69 29.11
C LYS A 188 -7.57 -2.23 30.25
N PHE A 189 -7.50 -0.93 30.49
CA PHE A 189 -6.60 -0.32 31.49
C PHE A 189 -7.32 0.27 32.70
N GLY A 190 -8.65 0.21 32.73
CA GLY A 190 -9.47 0.91 33.72
C GLY A 190 -9.53 2.40 33.41
N ALA A 191 -10.64 3.05 33.77
CA ALA A 191 -10.70 4.50 33.74
C ALA A 191 -9.64 5.03 34.71
N LEU A 192 -8.57 5.64 34.18
CA LEU A 192 -7.77 6.59 34.94
C LEU A 192 -8.78 7.66 35.37
N ALA A 193 -9.16 7.65 36.64
CA ALA A 193 -10.06 8.63 37.21
C ALA A 193 -9.57 10.01 36.76
N PRO A 194 -10.43 10.85 36.15
CA PRO A 194 -10.01 12.17 35.72
C PRO A 194 -9.41 12.88 36.95
N ALA A 195 -8.19 13.40 36.79
CA ALA A 195 -7.55 14.21 37.82
C ALA A 195 -8.39 15.47 38.02
N THR A 196 -9.39 15.38 38.91
CA THR A 196 -10.12 16.52 39.44
C THR A 196 -9.12 17.38 40.18
N THR A 197 -8.85 18.54 39.61
CA THR A 197 -8.19 19.66 40.27
C THR A 197 -8.93 19.99 41.58
N PRO A 198 -8.26 19.93 42.75
CA PRO A 198 -8.88 20.35 44.01
C PRO A 198 -8.84 21.88 44.12
N SER A 199 -10.00 22.53 43.97
CA SER A 199 -10.24 23.87 44.51
C SER A 199 -10.96 23.75 45.85
N SER A 200 -10.45 24.50 46.82
CA SER A 200 -10.70 24.46 48.26
C SER A 200 -12.14 24.74 48.74
N SER A 201 -12.34 24.28 49.99
CA SER A 201 -13.24 24.76 51.07
C SER A 201 -14.73 24.37 51.08
N ASN A 202 -15.11 23.34 51.86
CA ASN A 202 -15.71 23.51 53.20
C ASN A 202 -16.11 22.16 53.87
N SER A 203 -15.53 21.94 55.05
CA SER A 203 -16.13 21.48 56.33
C SER A 203 -17.22 20.38 56.42
N HIS A 204 -16.80 19.19 56.93
CA HIS A 204 -17.44 18.29 57.95
C HIS A 204 -18.87 17.69 57.76
N PRO A 205 -19.25 16.58 58.46
CA PRO A 205 -18.50 15.45 59.04
C PRO A 205 -19.10 14.02 58.74
N ALA A 206 -18.31 12.98 59.11
CA ALA A 206 -18.54 11.55 59.48
C ALA A 206 -20.00 10.98 59.55
N PRO A 207 -20.27 9.66 59.34
CA PRO A 207 -19.69 8.46 60.05
C PRO A 207 -19.39 7.24 59.13
N GLU A 208 -18.41 6.36 59.37
CA GLU A 208 -18.22 5.25 60.37
C GLU A 208 -18.62 3.83 59.86
N ASN A 209 -17.68 2.88 60.04
CA ASN A 209 -17.76 1.39 59.97
C ASN A 209 -17.83 0.71 58.58
N LYS A 210 -17.14 -0.39 58.24
CA LYS A 210 -16.40 -1.46 58.97
C LYS A 210 -15.49 -2.24 57.96
N PRO A 211 -14.57 -3.14 58.41
CA PRO A 211 -13.47 -3.70 57.60
C PRO A 211 -13.59 -5.22 57.28
N LEU A 212 -12.56 -5.72 56.57
CA LEU A 212 -12.09 -7.12 56.37
C LEU A 212 -12.63 -7.97 55.20
N ALA A 213 -11.70 -8.37 54.31
CA ALA A 213 -11.37 -9.74 53.83
C ALA A 213 -10.77 -9.63 52.40
N ARG A 214 -9.49 -9.89 52.09
CA ARG A 214 -8.64 -11.10 52.19
C ARG A 214 -9.24 -12.35 51.55
N GLN A 215 -8.95 -12.60 50.27
CA GLN A 215 -8.71 -13.93 49.64
C GLN A 215 -7.75 -13.72 48.44
N VAL A 216 -6.54 -14.32 48.34
CA VAL A 216 -6.17 -15.75 48.16
C VAL A 216 -6.63 -16.22 46.76
N LEU A 217 -5.74 -16.31 45.75
CA LEU A 217 -4.75 -17.34 45.39
C LEU A 217 -5.29 -18.30 44.30
N ALA A 218 -4.51 -18.43 43.21
CA ALA A 218 -4.45 -19.52 42.22
C ALA A 218 -5.70 -19.88 41.39
N ASP A 219 -5.56 -19.93 40.07
CA ASP A 219 -5.46 -21.23 39.37
C ASP A 219 -4.93 -21.08 37.92
N LEU A 220 -3.97 -21.94 37.58
CA LEU A 220 -3.43 -22.18 36.23
C LEU A 220 -3.98 -23.53 35.77
N PRO A 221 -4.41 -23.66 34.50
CA PRO A 221 -4.38 -24.95 33.82
C PRO A 221 -3.23 -25.05 32.82
N THR A 222 -2.36 -26.01 33.13
CA THR A 222 -1.38 -26.75 32.33
C THR A 222 -1.73 -26.99 30.85
N PRO A 223 -0.75 -26.95 29.93
CA PRO A 223 -0.85 -27.62 28.63
C PRO A 223 -0.41 -29.09 28.72
N VAL A 224 -1.31 -29.97 28.28
CA VAL A 224 -1.07 -31.40 28.04
C VAL A 224 -0.13 -31.60 26.86
N THR A 225 0.95 -32.32 27.12
CA THR A 225 1.85 -32.90 26.11
C THR A 225 1.39 -34.33 25.82
N ALA A 226 1.28 -34.68 24.54
CA ALA A 226 1.21 -36.05 24.07
C ALA A 226 2.18 -36.23 22.90
N ALA A 227 3.08 -37.19 23.07
CA ALA A 227 4.14 -37.59 22.17
C ALA A 227 3.76 -38.85 21.38
N THR A 228 4.44 -39.10 20.25
CA THR A 228 4.98 -40.41 19.77
C THR A 228 5.68 -40.17 18.41
N ALA A 229 7.02 -40.29 18.31
CA ALA A 229 7.83 -41.49 17.98
C ALA A 229 7.97 -41.69 16.43
N SER A 230 9.12 -41.92 15.78
CA SER A 230 10.32 -42.72 16.12
C SER A 230 11.56 -42.45 15.21
N SER A 231 12.76 -42.73 15.79
CA SER A 231 14.02 -43.38 15.31
C SER A 231 14.84 -42.81 14.12
N ASP A 232 16.19 -42.82 14.08
CA ASP A 232 17.17 -43.76 14.65
C ASP A 232 18.62 -43.18 14.87
N LYS A 233 19.40 -43.93 15.68
CA LYS A 233 20.82 -43.93 16.17
C LYS A 233 21.90 -43.07 15.45
N THR A 234 22.95 -42.57 16.13
CA THR A 234 24.03 -43.35 16.79
C THR A 234 24.90 -42.50 17.75
N ALA A 235 25.45 -43.17 18.76
CA ALA A 235 26.10 -42.72 19.99
C ALA A 235 27.45 -41.98 19.90
N ALA A 236 27.73 -41.11 20.90
CA ALA A 236 28.98 -41.11 21.68
C ALA A 236 28.90 -40.21 22.95
N ARG A 237 29.05 -40.87 24.10
CA ARG A 237 29.54 -40.45 25.45
C ARG A 237 29.71 -38.97 25.81
N SER A 238 29.08 -38.59 26.94
CA SER A 238 29.43 -37.46 27.83
C SER A 238 30.71 -37.72 28.65
N PRO A 239 31.28 -36.67 29.27
CA PRO A 239 30.94 -36.45 30.68
C PRO A 239 30.66 -34.97 31.04
N ASP A 240 29.92 -34.86 32.15
CA ASP A 240 29.52 -33.68 32.93
C ASP A 240 30.74 -32.96 33.55
N VAL A 241 30.66 -31.63 33.73
CA VAL A 241 31.04 -30.84 34.93
C VAL A 241 30.92 -29.33 34.64
N GLU A 242 29.97 -28.71 35.34
CA GLU A 242 29.94 -27.36 35.92
C GLU A 242 31.11 -26.38 35.67
N ALA A 243 30.81 -25.21 35.07
CA ALA A 243 31.21 -23.85 35.52
C ALA A 243 31.02 -22.78 34.42
N ARG A 244 30.12 -21.81 34.65
CA ARG A 244 30.11 -20.46 34.04
C ARG A 244 30.83 -19.52 35.04
N PRO A 245 31.43 -18.36 34.65
CA PRO A 245 31.14 -17.53 33.47
C PRO A 245 32.37 -16.87 32.79
N ALA A 246 32.66 -17.21 31.53
CA ALA A 246 33.66 -16.47 30.70
C ALA A 246 33.17 -16.11 29.27
N LYS A 247 31.93 -16.44 28.90
CA LYS A 247 31.45 -16.38 27.50
C LYS A 247 31.08 -14.99 26.96
N ARG A 248 31.13 -13.92 27.77
CA ARG A 248 30.74 -12.56 27.31
C ARG A 248 31.81 -11.85 26.49
N ARG A 249 33.10 -12.14 26.69
CA ARG A 249 34.19 -11.42 25.98
C ARG A 249 34.33 -11.80 24.50
N HIS A 250 34.02 -13.04 24.13
CA HIS A 250 34.17 -13.50 22.75
C HIS A 250 33.13 -12.94 21.78
N ARG A 251 31.94 -12.55 22.27
CA ARG A 251 30.86 -12.06 21.41
C ARG A 251 31.13 -10.67 20.86
N SER A 252 31.76 -9.80 21.65
CA SER A 252 32.13 -8.44 21.21
C SER A 252 33.19 -8.47 20.12
N ALA A 253 34.23 -9.31 20.29
CA ALA A 253 35.28 -9.46 19.30
C ALA A 253 34.76 -9.98 17.95
N ALA A 254 33.86 -10.97 17.96
CA ALA A 254 33.28 -11.52 16.73
C ALA A 254 32.42 -10.50 15.97
N VAL A 255 31.66 -9.65 16.68
CA VAL A 255 30.87 -8.58 16.06
C VAL A 255 31.79 -7.52 15.43
N GLY A 256 32.89 -7.15 16.11
CA GLY A 256 33.85 -6.20 15.55
C GLY A 256 34.50 -6.69 14.25
N VAL A 257 34.87 -7.98 14.18
CA VAL A 257 35.43 -8.59 12.95
C VAL A 257 34.39 -8.58 11.82
N ALA A 258 33.13 -8.89 12.11
CA ALA A 258 32.06 -8.88 11.12
C ALA A 258 31.77 -7.46 10.59
N VAL A 259 31.72 -6.45 11.47
CA VAL A 259 31.51 -5.04 11.07
C VAL A 259 32.65 -4.58 10.16
N LYS A 260 33.90 -4.87 10.52
CA LYS A 260 35.06 -4.50 9.70
C LYS A 260 35.02 -5.15 8.31
N ALA A 261 34.65 -6.42 8.23
CA ALA A 261 34.50 -7.11 6.94
C ALA A 261 33.37 -6.50 6.07
N LEU A 262 32.29 -6.00 6.70
CA LEU A 262 31.22 -5.29 6.00
C LEU A 262 31.66 -3.90 5.52
N GLU A 263 32.46 -3.17 6.31
CA GLU A 263 33.05 -1.89 5.92
C GLU A 263 34.00 -2.03 4.73
N ASP A 264 34.89 -3.02 4.75
CA ASP A 264 35.80 -3.33 3.64
C ASP A 264 35.02 -3.67 2.36
N LYS A 265 33.93 -4.44 2.51
CA LYS A 265 33.06 -4.78 1.38
C LYS A 265 32.32 -3.56 0.84
N LEU A 266 31.86 -2.66 1.71
CA LEU A 266 31.19 -1.42 1.33
C LEU A 266 32.15 -0.52 0.55
N ALA A 267 33.38 -0.34 1.02
CA ALA A 267 34.42 0.40 0.30
C ALA A 267 34.69 -0.17 -1.11
N LYS A 268 34.76 -1.51 -1.23
CA LYS A 268 34.93 -2.17 -2.53
C LYS A 268 33.73 -1.94 -3.47
N LEU A 269 32.50 -2.04 -2.96
CA LEU A 269 31.30 -1.80 -3.76
C LEU A 269 31.22 -0.33 -4.20
N SER A 270 31.62 0.62 -3.35
CA SER A 270 31.67 2.03 -3.69
C SER A 270 32.69 2.31 -4.81
N ALA A 271 33.86 1.66 -4.79
CA ALA A 271 34.82 1.76 -5.89
C ALA A 271 34.25 1.16 -7.20
N GLN A 272 33.60 -0.01 -7.12
CA GLN A 272 32.96 -0.62 -8.29
C GLN A 272 31.83 0.24 -8.87
N LEU A 273 31.10 0.97 -8.03
CA LEU A 273 30.06 1.88 -8.47
C LEU A 273 30.62 3.06 -9.28
N ALA A 274 31.83 3.53 -8.93
CA ALA A 274 32.48 4.62 -9.65
C ALA A 274 32.97 4.22 -11.06
N GLU A 275 33.26 2.93 -11.26
CA GLU A 275 33.71 2.37 -12.54
C GLU A 275 32.56 1.83 -13.41
N ALA A 276 31.39 1.58 -12.83
CA ALA A 276 30.26 0.97 -13.53
C ALA A 276 29.59 1.96 -14.50
N THR A 277 29.52 1.58 -15.78
CA THR A 277 28.83 2.36 -16.82
C THR A 277 27.46 1.80 -17.19
N ASP A 278 27.18 0.52 -16.88
CA ASP A 278 25.88 -0.11 -17.14
C ASP A 278 24.89 0.21 -16.00
N CYS A 279 23.71 0.70 -16.37
CA CYS A 279 22.59 0.97 -15.47
C CYS A 279 22.20 -0.26 -14.63
N ARG A 280 22.26 -1.47 -15.20
CA ARG A 280 21.91 -2.70 -14.48
C ARG A 280 22.88 -2.99 -13.34
N ASP A 281 24.18 -2.78 -13.58
CA ASP A 281 25.23 -2.98 -12.59
C ASP A 281 25.16 -1.91 -11.50
N ILE A 282 24.91 -0.65 -11.87
CA ILE A 282 24.70 0.46 -10.93
C ILE A 282 23.54 0.14 -9.97
N CYS A 283 22.40 -0.34 -10.49
CA CYS A 283 21.27 -0.74 -9.66
C CYS A 283 21.60 -1.93 -8.73
N SER A 284 22.33 -2.92 -9.23
CA SER A 284 22.74 -4.10 -8.45
C SER A 284 23.69 -3.72 -7.30
N ILE A 285 24.73 -2.92 -7.62
CA ILE A 285 25.74 -2.44 -6.66
C ILE A 285 25.07 -1.57 -5.59
N SER A 286 24.16 -0.67 -5.98
CA SER A 286 23.43 0.20 -5.05
C SER A 286 22.58 -0.61 -4.06
N LYS A 287 21.90 -1.67 -4.52
CA LYS A 287 21.15 -2.58 -3.63
C LYS A 287 22.07 -3.32 -2.65
N ALA A 288 23.24 -3.76 -3.11
CA ALA A 288 24.22 -4.43 -2.27
C ALA A 288 24.79 -3.49 -1.19
N ILE A 289 25.12 -2.24 -1.54
CA ILE A 289 25.56 -1.21 -0.58
C ILE A 289 24.49 -0.99 0.49
N GLY A 290 23.22 -0.84 0.08
CA GLY A 290 22.11 -0.67 1.01
C GLY A 290 21.92 -1.86 1.96
N ALA A 291 22.18 -3.10 1.50
CA ALA A 291 22.14 -4.28 2.35
C ALA A 291 23.29 -4.32 3.37
N CYS A 292 24.52 -3.97 2.96
CA CYS A 292 25.67 -3.87 3.87
C CYS A 292 25.44 -2.81 4.96
N ALA A 293 24.92 -1.63 4.60
CA ALA A 293 24.64 -0.56 5.55
C ALA A 293 23.63 -0.98 6.63
N ARG A 294 22.54 -1.66 6.24
CA ARG A 294 21.56 -2.20 7.20
C ARG A 294 22.18 -3.24 8.14
N ALA A 295 22.99 -4.15 7.61
CA ALA A 295 23.67 -5.16 8.42
C ALA A 295 24.63 -4.54 9.45
N ILE A 296 25.37 -3.48 9.08
CA ILE A 296 26.22 -2.73 10.01
C ILE A 296 25.37 -2.10 11.12
N HIS A 297 24.25 -1.45 10.77
CA HIS A 297 23.35 -0.84 11.74
C HIS A 297 22.78 -1.88 12.72
N GLU A 298 22.37 -3.06 12.24
CA GLU A 298 21.90 -4.16 13.10
C GLU A 298 22.99 -4.73 14.01
N CYS A 299 24.25 -4.74 13.56
CA CYS A 299 25.39 -5.18 14.36
C CYS A 299 25.75 -4.17 15.46
N GLN A 300 25.56 -2.87 15.19
CA GLN A 300 25.87 -1.77 16.11
C GLN A 300 24.71 -1.44 17.06
N ALA A 301 23.47 -1.77 16.68
CA ALA A 301 22.30 -1.50 17.50
C ALA A 301 22.48 -2.11 18.90
N PRO A 302 22.47 -1.31 19.99
CA PRO A 302 22.59 -1.83 21.33
C PRO A 302 21.40 -2.75 21.56
N LYS A 303 21.67 -4.04 21.79
CA LYS A 303 20.65 -4.97 22.27
C LYS A 303 20.21 -4.49 23.64
N GLN A 304 19.21 -3.61 23.68
CA GLN A 304 18.41 -3.34 24.87
C GLN A 304 17.59 -4.61 25.14
N GLN A 305 18.27 -5.63 25.65
CA GLN A 305 17.63 -6.76 26.29
C GLN A 305 17.28 -6.30 27.70
N ASN A 306 16.06 -5.81 27.85
CA ASN A 306 15.35 -5.78 29.12
C ASN A 306 14.75 -7.17 29.35
#